data_AF-A0A0F5VK81-F1
#
_entry.id   AF-A0A0F5VK81-F1
#
_cell.length_a   1.000
_cell.length_b   1.000
_cell.length_c   1.000
_cell.angle_alpha   90.00
_cell.angle_beta   90.00
_cell.angle_gamma   90.00
#
_symmetry.space_group_name_H-M   'P 1'
#
loop_
_entity.id
_entity.type
_entity.pdbx_description
1 polymer ?
#
loop_
_entity_poly.entity_id
_entity_poly.type
_entity_poly.pdbx_seq_one_letter_code
_entity_poly.pdbx_strand_id
1 'polypeptide(L)'
;VQIVDAGSPRMLCLRDGTVTSVGLEAQLPLGMFEETDYVAQDYRLDPGDRLLFVSDGVHTVPAPGGEPYGDRALARAITATRLLPAADVPAAVLRELRGHRGRPEP
;
A
#
# COMPACT_ATOMS: atom_id res chain seq x y z
N VAL A 1 -1.26 -3.43 17.30
CA VAL A 1 -1.50 -2.03 16.91
C VAL A 1 -2.98 -1.84 16.66
N GLN A 2 -3.46 -0.60 16.69
CA GLN A 2 -4.84 -0.26 16.39
C GLN A 2 -4.91 0.54 15.09
N ILE A 3 -5.86 0.19 14.22
CA ILE A 3 -6.01 0.77 12.88
C ILE A 3 -7.47 1.12 12.64
N VAL A 4 -7.71 2.22 11.94
CA VAL A 4 -9.03 2.64 11.44
C VAL A 4 -8.90 2.88 9.94
N ASP A 5 -9.85 2.36 9.16
CA ASP A 5 -10.02 2.74 7.77
C ASP A 5 -11.10 3.83 7.66
N ALA A 6 -10.66 5.06 7.46
CA ALA A 6 -11.50 6.25 7.30
C ALA A 6 -11.30 6.92 5.92
N GLY A 7 -11.09 6.12 4.87
CA GLY A 7 -10.80 6.67 3.54
C GLY A 7 -10.28 5.66 2.50
N SER A 8 -10.46 4.37 2.76
CA SER A 8 -10.14 3.23 1.90
C SER A 8 -8.66 3.08 1.49
N PRO A 9 -7.64 3.31 2.36
CA PRO A 9 -6.27 2.96 2.02
C PRO A 9 -6.14 1.43 1.93
N ARG A 10 -5.39 0.94 0.94
CA ARG A 10 -5.02 -0.48 0.93
C ARG A 10 -3.85 -0.71 1.85
N MET A 11 -4.00 -1.67 2.77
CA MET A 11 -2.96 -2.09 3.68
C MET A 11 -2.37 -3.43 3.22
N LEU A 12 -1.05 -3.48 3.13
CA LEU A 12 -0.28 -4.68 2.82
C LEU A 12 0.65 -5.00 3.99
N CYS A 13 0.83 -6.29 4.27
CA CYS A 13 1.79 -6.78 5.27
C CYS A 13 2.84 -7.64 4.58
N LEU A 14 4.11 -7.28 4.76
CA LEU A 14 5.24 -8.14 4.43
C LEU A 14 5.67 -8.88 5.70
N ARG A 15 5.53 -10.20 5.68
CA ARG A 15 5.95 -11.12 6.74
C ARG A 15 6.65 -12.33 6.12
N ASP A 16 7.82 -12.68 6.64
CA ASP A 16 8.60 -13.83 6.16
C ASP A 16 8.79 -13.87 4.63
N GLY A 17 8.99 -12.70 4.01
CA GLY A 17 9.15 -12.57 2.56
C GLY A 17 7.86 -12.64 1.73
N THR A 18 6.71 -12.83 2.38
CA THR A 18 5.39 -12.90 1.74
C THR A 18 4.63 -11.60 1.95
N VAL A 19 4.07 -11.07 0.86
CA VAL A 19 3.20 -9.89 0.92
C VAL A 19 1.74 -10.35 0.88
N THR A 20 0.96 -9.94 1.87
CA THR A 20 -0.48 -10.22 1.96
C THR A 20 -1.28 -8.93 2.07
N SER A 21 -2.49 -8.94 1.50
CA SER A 21 -3.46 -7.86 1.73
C SER A 21 -4.10 -8.02 3.10
N VAL A 22 -4.19 -6.92 3.84
CA VAL A 22 -4.88 -6.87 5.13
C VAL A 22 -6.23 -6.22 4.88
N GLY A 23 -7.30 -6.99 5.08
CA GLY A 23 -8.65 -6.47 5.03
C GLY A 23 -8.90 -5.57 6.24
N LEU A 24 -9.30 -4.33 5.97
CA LEU A 24 -9.77 -3.39 6.99
C LEU A 24 -11.28 -3.23 6.85
N GLU A 25 -11.98 -3.13 7.97
CA GLU A 25 -13.38 -2.72 7.98
C GLU A 25 -13.47 -1.23 7.64
N ALA A 26 -13.96 -0.94 6.44
CA ALA A 26 -14.10 0.41 5.91
C ALA A 26 -15.17 1.19 6.67
N GLN A 27 -14.82 2.41 7.10
CA GLN A 27 -15.72 3.33 7.77
C GLN A 27 -15.85 4.62 6.94
N LEU A 28 -16.74 5.52 7.39
CA LEU A 28 -17.00 6.76 6.67
C LEU A 28 -15.71 7.58 6.50
N PRO A 29 -15.52 8.27 5.35
CA PRO A 29 -14.33 9.07 5.16
C PRO A 29 -14.17 10.17 6.20
N LEU A 30 -12.93 10.38 6.63
CA LEU A 30 -12.59 11.45 7.57
C LEU A 30 -13.06 12.81 7.05
N GLY A 31 -13.85 13.51 7.87
CA GLY A 31 -14.38 14.84 7.56
C GLY A 31 -15.62 14.86 6.67
N MET A 32 -16.21 13.71 6.33
CA MET A 32 -17.47 13.66 5.58
C MET A 32 -18.68 14.09 6.43
N PHE A 33 -18.68 13.75 7.72
CA PHE A 33 -19.72 14.12 8.69
C PHE A 33 -19.10 14.57 10.02
N GLU A 34 -19.73 15.54 10.69
CA GLU A 34 -19.23 16.14 11.95
C GLU A 34 -19.12 15.15 13.11
N GLU A 35 -20.00 14.16 13.18
CA GLU A 35 -20.09 13.19 14.29
C GLU A 35 -19.87 11.75 13.81
N THR A 36 -18.77 11.51 13.10
CA THR A 36 -18.42 10.12 12.72
C THR A 36 -17.66 9.46 13.87
N ASP A 37 -18.29 8.48 14.51
CA ASP A 37 -17.62 7.59 15.46
C ASP A 37 -16.77 6.55 14.72
N TYR A 38 -15.47 6.55 14.99
CA TYR A 38 -14.53 5.57 14.43
C TYR A 38 -14.25 4.44 15.41
N VAL A 39 -14.36 3.21 14.93
CA VAL A 39 -14.04 2.00 15.70
C VAL A 39 -12.67 1.48 15.26
N ALA A 40 -11.73 1.44 16.20
CA ALA A 40 -10.41 0.86 15.95
C ALA A 40 -10.46 -0.66 15.89
N GLN A 41 -9.74 -1.23 14.93
CA GLN A 41 -9.51 -2.66 14.80
C GLN A 41 -8.12 -3.00 15.36
N ASP A 42 -8.04 -4.07 16.15
CA ASP A 42 -6.76 -4.60 16.62
C ASP A 42 -6.10 -5.45 15.53
N TYR A 43 -4.85 -5.12 15.21
CA TYR A 43 -3.99 -5.90 14.33
C TYR A 43 -2.72 -6.34 15.05
N ARG A 44 -2.45 -7.64 15.04
CA ARG A 44 -1.25 -8.21 15.67
C ARG A 44 -0.04 -8.10 14.73
N LEU A 45 1.00 -7.48 15.24
CA LEU A 45 2.31 -7.44 14.60
C LEU A 45 3.27 -8.37 15.32
N ASP A 46 4.07 -9.07 14.55
CA ASP A 46 5.22 -9.82 15.02
C ASP A 46 6.52 -9.05 14.64
N PRO A 47 7.60 -9.17 15.43
CA PRO A 47 8.87 -8.51 15.10
C PRO A 47 9.34 -8.85 13.68
N GLY A 48 9.68 -7.83 12.90
CA GLY A 48 10.09 -7.99 11.50
C GLY A 48 8.97 -7.75 10.48
N ASP A 49 7.71 -7.69 10.92
CA ASP A 49 6.61 -7.29 10.05
C ASP A 49 6.82 -5.88 9.51
N ARG A 50 6.43 -5.71 8.25
CA ARG A 50 6.41 -4.40 7.61
C ARG A 50 5.03 -4.14 7.02
N LEU A 51 4.39 -3.10 7.55
CA LEU A 51 3.13 -2.59 7.04
C LEU A 51 3.37 -1.55 5.96
N LEU A 52 2.61 -1.63 4.88
CA LEU A 52 2.57 -0.61 3.83
C LEU A 52 1.14 -0.13 3.64
N PHE A 53 0.97 1.19 3.64
CA PHE A 53 -0.29 1.86 3.37
C PHE A 53 -0.17 2.56 2.03
N VAL A 54 -1.10 2.24 1.14
CA VAL A 54 -1.03 2.64 -0.25
C VAL A 54 -2.34 3.31 -0.62
N SER A 55 -2.26 4.53 -1.14
CA SER A 55 -3.43 5.21 -1.70
C SER A 55 -3.88 4.53 -2.99
N ASP A 56 -5.17 4.63 -3.27
CA ASP A 56 -5.81 4.21 -4.50
C ASP A 56 -5.07 4.63 -5.78
N GLY A 57 -4.48 5.84 -5.80
CA GLY A 57 -3.72 6.39 -6.92
C GLY A 57 -2.46 5.61 -7.33
N VAL A 58 -1.96 4.68 -6.51
CA VAL A 58 -0.81 3.82 -6.85
C VAL A 58 -1.22 2.65 -7.75
N HIS A 59 -2.43 2.11 -7.57
CA HIS A 59 -2.90 0.96 -8.35
C HIS A 59 -3.45 1.35 -9.73
N THR A 60 -3.96 2.57 -9.87
CA THR A 60 -4.53 3.09 -11.12
C THR A 60 -3.48 3.51 -12.14
N VAL A 61 -2.19 3.41 -11.79
CA VAL A 61 -1.11 3.81 -12.68
C VAL A 61 -1.00 2.84 -13.87
N PRO A 62 -1.19 3.31 -15.11
CA PRO A 62 -1.03 2.45 -16.28
C PRO A 62 0.44 2.21 -16.61
N ALA A 63 0.74 1.01 -17.08
CA ALA A 63 1.94 0.64 -17.81
C ALA A 63 1.89 1.21 -19.25
N PRO A 64 3.02 1.23 -19.99
CA PRO A 64 3.05 1.57 -21.42
C PRO A 64 2.08 0.74 -22.29
N GLY A 65 1.76 -0.49 -21.85
CA GLY A 65 0.77 -1.36 -22.50
C GLY A 65 -0.68 -1.15 -22.04
N GLY A 66 -0.96 -0.16 -21.18
CA GLY A 66 -2.29 0.14 -20.63
C GLY A 66 -2.72 -0.74 -19.44
N GLU A 67 -1.93 -1.74 -19.07
CA GLU A 67 -2.20 -2.57 -17.88
C GLU A 67 -1.96 -1.75 -16.61
N PRO A 68 -2.88 -1.75 -15.63
CA PRO A 68 -2.64 -1.11 -14.34
C PRO A 68 -1.46 -1.79 -13.62
N TYR A 69 -0.65 -1.01 -12.89
CA TYR A 69 0.44 -1.51 -12.04
C TYR A 69 -0.02 -2.71 -11.20
N GLY A 70 -1.23 -2.60 -10.66
CA GLY A 70 -1.97 -3.72 -10.09
C GLY A 70 -1.34 -4.32 -8.83
N ASP A 71 -2.11 -5.18 -8.16
CA ASP A 71 -1.70 -5.75 -6.87
C ASP A 71 -0.44 -6.63 -6.98
N ARG A 72 -0.24 -7.26 -8.14
CA ARG A 72 0.93 -8.14 -8.38
C ARG A 72 2.24 -7.37 -8.54
N ALA A 73 2.27 -6.24 -9.29
CA ALA A 73 3.52 -5.50 -9.42
C ALA A 73 3.90 -4.80 -8.12
N LEU A 74 2.90 -4.26 -7.40
CA LEU A 74 3.12 -3.68 -6.09
C LEU A 74 3.67 -4.72 -5.09
N ALA A 75 3.09 -5.92 -5.02
CA ALA A 75 3.62 -6.98 -4.17
C ALA A 75 5.07 -7.34 -4.51
N ARG A 76 5.42 -7.44 -5.81
CA ARG A 76 6.81 -7.69 -6.25
C ARG A 76 7.77 -6.58 -5.81
N ALA A 77 7.35 -5.32 -5.95
CA ALA A 77 8.17 -4.17 -5.56
C ALA A 77 8.45 -4.16 -4.05
N ILE A 78 7.43 -4.46 -3.26
CA ILE A 78 7.56 -4.57 -1.81
C ILE A 78 8.54 -5.71 -1.45
N THR A 79 8.39 -6.88 -2.06
CA THR A 79 9.31 -8.01 -1.83
C THR A 79 10.75 -7.68 -2.24
N ALA A 80 10.95 -6.92 -3.32
CA ALA A 80 12.28 -6.50 -3.77
C ALA A 80 12.98 -5.56 -2.77
N THR A 81 12.21 -4.81 -1.98
CA THR A 81 12.72 -3.85 -0.98
C THR A 81 12.87 -4.43 0.44
N ARG A 82 12.64 -5.74 0.62
CA ARG A 82 12.62 -6.38 1.95
C ARG A 82 13.90 -6.20 2.78
N LEU A 83 15.05 -6.05 2.13
CA LEU A 83 16.35 -5.86 2.80
C LEU A 83 16.69 -4.39 3.06
N LEU A 84 15.87 -3.46 2.57
CA LEU A 84 16.06 -2.04 2.81
C LEU A 84 15.52 -1.65 4.19
N PRO A 85 16.10 -0.62 4.84
CA PRO A 85 15.46 0.07 5.96
C PRO A 85 14.06 0.55 5.59
N ALA A 86 13.13 0.54 6.54
CA ALA A 86 11.73 0.91 6.28
C ALA A 86 11.58 2.32 5.69
N ALA A 87 12.44 3.26 6.10
CA ALA A 87 12.43 4.64 5.60
C ALA A 87 12.77 4.76 4.09
N ASP A 88 13.52 3.81 3.54
CA ASP A 88 13.94 3.84 2.14
C ASP A 88 12.93 3.17 1.18
N VAL A 89 12.00 2.40 1.75
CA VAL A 89 11.00 1.62 1.00
C VAL A 89 10.11 2.49 0.13
N PRO A 90 9.51 3.61 0.62
CA PRO A 90 8.62 4.41 -0.22
C PRO A 90 9.32 4.94 -1.48
N ALA A 91 10.55 5.44 -1.34
CA ALA A 91 11.34 5.94 -2.46
C ALA A 91 11.73 4.81 -3.44
N ALA A 92 12.06 3.61 -2.93
CA ALA A 92 12.37 2.46 -3.77
C ALA A 92 11.14 1.96 -4.56
N VAL A 93 9.98 1.82 -3.90
CA VAL A 93 8.72 1.42 -4.54
C VAL A 93 8.30 2.44 -5.60
N LEU A 94 8.39 3.74 -5.31
CA LEU A 94 8.06 4.80 -6.27
C LEU A 94 9.01 4.81 -7.48
N ARG A 95 10.29 4.48 -7.30
CA ARG A 95 11.25 4.34 -8.42
C ARG A 95 10.88 3.18 -9.34
N GLU A 96 10.53 2.03 -8.78
CA GLU A 96 10.08 0.88 -9.57
C GLU A 96 8.79 1.20 -10.33
N LEU A 97 7.86 1.88 -9.68
CA LEU A 97 6.60 2.33 -10.27
C LEU A 97 6.83 3.29 -11.45
N ARG A 98 7.79 4.22 -11.33
CA ARG A 98 8.21 5.08 -12.45
C ARG A 98 8.83 4.30 -13.59
N GLY A 99 9.62 3.28 -13.30
CA GLY A 99 10.15 2.36 -14.31
C GLY A 99 9.03 1.59 -15.03
N HIS A 100 7.99 1.20 -14.29
CA HIS A 100 6.83 0.49 -14.83
C HIS A 100 5.98 1.36 -15.76
N ARG A 101 5.90 2.68 -15.53
CA ARG A 101 5.23 3.65 -16.42
C ARG A 101 5.88 3.80 -17.80
N GLY A 102 7.10 3.26 -17.98
CA GLY A 102 7.93 3.57 -19.14
C GLY A 102 8.33 5.06 -19.19
N ARG A 103 9.17 5.39 -20.16
CA ARG A 103 9.52 6.79 -20.43
C ARG A 103 8.36 7.41 -21.22
N PRO A 104 7.89 8.63 -20.91
CA PRO A 104 6.89 9.28 -21.77
C PRO A 104 7.45 9.34 -23.19
N GLU A 105 6.65 8.92 -24.18
CA GLU A 105 7.00 9.14 -25.58
C GLU A 105 7.11 10.66 -25.82
N PRO A 106 8.14 11.10 -26.55
CA PRO A 106 8.45 12.52 -26.76
C PRO A 106 7.40 13.27 -27.60
#